data_AF-A0A0P6WGW9-F1
#
_entry.id   AF-A0A0P6WGW9-F1
#
_cell.length_a   1.000
_cell.length_b   1.000
_cell.length_c   1.000
_cell.angle_alpha   90.00
_cell.angle_beta   90.00
_cell.angle_gamma   90.00
#
_symmetry.space_group_name_H-M   'P 1'
#
loop_
_entity.id
_entity.type
_entity.pdbx_description
1 polymer ?
#
loop_
_entity_poly.entity_id
_entity_poly.type
_entity_poly.pdbx_seq_one_letter_code
_entity_poly.pdbx_strand_id
1 'polypeptide(L)' 'MGSFSMMHWLIVAVVVLILFGRGRISETMGDFGKGLRSFRKGMAEDDDKPASAPVAQITAEQADAAKTGSETAERNSAAN' A
#
# COMPACT_ATOMS: atom_id res chain seq x y z
N MET A 1 -26.27 30.60 -11.49
CA MET A 1 -26.00 29.26 -12.07
C MET A 1 -24.87 28.61 -11.27
N GLY A 2 -25.20 28.16 -10.05
CA GLY A 2 -24.24 27.60 -9.08
C GLY A 2 -24.07 26.12 -9.33
N SER A 3 -23.38 25.80 -10.42
CA SER A 3 -23.11 24.44 -10.84
C SER A 3 -22.32 23.72 -9.75
N PHE A 4 -23.01 22.74 -9.14
CA PHE A 4 -22.41 21.59 -8.44
C PHE A 4 -21.56 21.94 -7.21
N SER A 5 -22.27 22.45 -6.21
CA SER A 5 -21.92 22.42 -4.78
C SER A 5 -21.12 21.14 -4.45
N MET A 6 -20.05 21.28 -3.66
CA MET A 6 -19.10 20.25 -3.21
C MET A 6 -19.69 18.82 -3.03
N MET A 7 -20.97 18.72 -2.66
CA MET A 7 -21.76 17.49 -2.61
C MET A 7 -21.81 16.68 -3.91
N HIS A 8 -21.78 17.31 -5.10
CA HIS A 8 -21.77 16.59 -6.38
C HIS A 8 -20.50 15.77 -6.55
N TRP A 9 -19.34 16.34 -6.21
CA TRP A 9 -18.06 15.63 -6.25
C TRP A 9 -18.05 14.42 -5.31
N LEU A 10 -18.72 14.52 -4.16
CA LEU A 10 -18.89 13.39 -3.23
C LEU A 10 -19.73 12.26 -3.87
N ILE A 11 -20.84 12.60 -4.54
CA ILE A 11 -21.69 11.62 -5.24
C ILE A 11 -20.93 10.96 -6.39
N VAL A 12 -20.19 11.75 -7.19
CA VAL A 12 -19.37 11.22 -8.29
C VAL A 12 -18.30 10.27 -7.77
N ALA A 13 -17.63 10.62 -6.66
CA ALA A 13 -16.62 9.76 -6.04
C ALA A 13 -17.22 8.40 -5.62
N VAL A 14 -18.43 8.39 -5.05
CA VAL A 14 -19.14 7.15 -4.68
C VAL A 14 -19.45 6.31 -5.91
N VAL A 15 -19.97 6.91 -6.99
CA VAL A 15 -20.28 6.20 -8.24
C VAL A 15 -19.03 5.57 -8.85
N VAL A 16 -17.91 6.31 -8.88
CA VAL A 16 -16.62 5.79 -9.37
C VAL A 16 -16.14 4.62 -8.49
N LEU A 17 -16.27 4.72 -7.17
CA LEU A 17 -15.90 3.62 -6.27
C LEU A 17 -16.71 2.34 -6.53
N ILE A 18 -17.98 2.48 -6.88
CA ILE A 18 -18.87 1.35 -7.19
C ILE A 18 -18.54 0.74 -8.56
N LEU A 19 -18.29 1.57 -9.59
CA LEU A 19 -17.97 1.08 -10.94
C LEU A 19 -16.62 0.38 -11.02
N PHE A 20 -15.61 0.96 -10.37
CA PHE A 20 -14.25 0.42 -10.41
C PHE A 20 -14.00 -0.62 -9.30
N GLY A 21 -14.78 -0.57 -8.21
CA GLY A 21 -14.60 -1.44 -7.05
C GLY A 21 -13.36 -1.09 -6.22
N ARG A 22 -13.30 -1.59 -4.98
CA ARG A 22 -12.22 -1.26 -4.03
C ARG A 22 -10.84 -1.79 -4.44
N GLY A 23 -10.79 -2.91 -5.18
CA GLY A 23 -9.52 -3.53 -5.59
C GLY A 23 -8.79 -2.77 -6.69
N ARG A 24 -9.51 -2.35 -7.75
CA ARG A 24 -8.89 -1.75 -8.94
C ARG A 24 -8.36 -0.34 -8.66
N ILE A 25 -9.04 0.44 -7.83
CA ILE A 25 -8.60 1.79 -7.45
C ILE A 25 -7.33 1.71 -6.60
N SER A 26 -7.23 0.82 -5.60
CA SER A 26 -6.02 0.71 -4.78
C SER A 26 -4.78 0.26 -5.56
N GLU A 27 -4.94 -0.70 -6.47
CA GLU A 27 -3.83 -1.22 -7.27
C GLU A 27 -3.32 -0.18 -8.27
N THR A 28 -4.24 0.45 -9.02
CA THR A 28 -3.88 1.54 -9.95
C THR A 28 -3.34 2.77 -9.22
N MET A 29 -3.99 3.22 -8.14
CA MET A 29 -3.52 4.37 -7.34
C MET A 29 -2.14 4.11 -6.71
N GLY A 30 -1.81 2.85 -6.39
CA GLY A 30 -0.49 2.46 -5.91
C GLY A 30 0.59 2.70 -6.97
N ASP A 31 0.36 2.29 -8.21
CA ASP A 31 1.31 2.47 -9.31
C ASP A 31 1.40 3.93 -9.77
N PHE A 32 0.26 4.64 -9.83
CA PHE A 32 0.24 6.08 -10.06
C PHE A 32 0.95 6.86 -8.93
N GLY A 33 0.77 6.45 -7.68
CA GLY A 33 1.41 7.06 -6.51
C GLY A 33 2.93 6.89 -6.53
N LYS A 34 3.43 5.70 -6.91
CA LYS A 34 4.87 5.46 -7.10
C LYS A 34 5.43 6.34 -8.22
N GLY A 35 4.75 6.41 -9.37
CA GLY A 35 5.16 7.25 -10.50
C GLY A 35 5.22 8.74 -10.14
N LEU A 36 4.18 9.26 -9.48
CA LEU A 36 4.13 10.66 -9.04
C LEU A 36 5.15 10.95 -7.92
N ARG A 37 5.41 10.00 -7.02
CA ARG A 37 6.42 10.17 -5.96
C ARG A 37 7.84 10.16 -6.51
N SER A 38 8.14 9.32 -7.50
CA SER A 38 9.43 9.34 -8.21
C SER A 38 9.61 10.62 -9.02
N PHE A 39 8.55 11.12 -9.67
CA PHE A 39 8.57 12.41 -10.37
C PHE A 39 8.84 13.56 -9.40
N ARG A 40 8.14 13.59 -8.26
CA ARG A 40 8.33 14.60 -7.22
C ARG A 40 9.71 14.51 -6.57
N LYS A 41 10.23 13.30 -6.36
CA LYS A 41 11.58 13.09 -5.81
C LYS A 41 12.65 13.49 -6.81
N GLY A 42 12.48 13.22 -8.11
CA GLY A 42 13.39 13.69 -9.15
C GLY A 42 13.39 15.21 -9.28
N MET A 43 12.22 15.85 -9.23
CA MET A 43 12.11 17.31 -9.26
C MET A 43 12.67 17.98 -8.00
N ALA A 44 12.55 17.33 -6.84
CA ALA A 44 13.11 17.82 -5.58
C ALA A 44 14.63 17.55 -5.46
N GLU A 45 15.17 16.53 -6.13
CA GLU A 45 16.62 16.27 -6.19
C GLU A 45 17.38 17.29 -7.06
N ASP A 46 16.70 17.96 -8.00
CA ASP A 46 17.24 19.12 -8.72
C ASP A 46 17.36 20.38 -7.84
N ASP A 47 16.56 20.49 -6.76
CA ASP A 47 16.54 21.66 -5.88
C ASP A 47 17.37 21.44 -4.60
N ASP A 48 17.41 20.23 -4.03
CA ASP A 48 18.20 19.91 -2.83
C ASP A 48 18.46 18.39 -2.66
N LYS A 49 19.73 18.02 -2.46
CA LYS A 49 20.16 16.64 -2.13
C LYS A 49 20.37 16.52 -0.60
N PRO A 50 20.08 15.38 0.11
CA PRO A 50 19.28 14.20 -0.20
C PRO A 50 18.17 13.93 0.86
N ALA A 51 16.93 13.67 0.45
CA ALA A 51 15.97 12.96 1.32
C ALA A 51 16.08 11.45 1.07
N SER A 52 17.03 10.83 1.77
CA SER A 52 17.07 9.38 1.98
C SER A 52 16.05 9.04 3.07
N ALA A 53 14.97 8.36 2.68
CA ALA A 53 14.14 7.63 3.63
C ALA A 53 13.75 6.31 2.94
N PRO A 54 14.19 5.15 3.45
CA PRO A 54 13.74 3.88 2.94
C PRO A 54 12.27 3.75 3.35
N VAL A 55 11.35 3.88 2.40
CA VAL A 55 9.97 3.50 2.65
C VAL A 55 9.97 2.00 2.86
N ALA A 56 9.66 1.63 4.11
CA ALA A 56 9.59 0.29 4.63
C ALA A 56 9.09 -0.70 3.57
N GLN A 57 9.91 -1.72 3.34
CA GLN A 57 9.51 -2.93 2.64
C GLN A 57 8.21 -3.41 3.28
N ILE A 58 7.16 -3.42 2.49
CA ILE A 58 5.87 -4.03 2.83
C ILE A 58 6.18 -5.52 2.91
N THR A 59 6.62 -5.98 4.08
CA THR A 59 6.72 -7.41 4.39
C THR A 59 5.30 -7.95 4.54
N ALA A 60 4.71 -8.27 3.39
CA ALA A 60 3.55 -9.15 3.32
C ALA A 60 4.02 -10.62 3.30
N GLU A 61 4.96 -10.98 4.17
CA GLU A 61 5.46 -12.36 4.35
C GLU A 61 5.27 -12.86 5.79
N GLN A 62 4.76 -12.03 6.72
CA GLN A 62 4.67 -12.41 8.13
C GLN A 62 3.22 -12.58 8.60
N ALA A 63 2.49 -13.51 8.00
CA ALA A 63 1.23 -14.01 8.56
C ALA A 63 0.88 -15.46 8.17
N ASP A 64 1.77 -16.21 7.51
CA ASP A 64 1.54 -17.64 7.20
C ASP A 64 2.77 -18.49 7.55
N ALA A 65 3.25 -18.37 8.79
CA ALA A 65 4.24 -19.29 9.35
C ALA A 65 3.91 -19.70 10.81
N ALA A 66 2.70 -19.38 11.28
CA ALA A 66 2.27 -19.69 12.64
C ALA A 66 1.58 -21.06 12.80
N LYS A 67 1.54 -21.91 11.76
CA LYS A 67 0.87 -23.23 11.82
C LYS A 67 1.76 -24.45 11.60
N THR A 68 3.06 -24.28 11.42
CA THR A 68 4.00 -25.40 11.18
C THR A 68 5.24 -25.23 12.04
N GLY A 69 5.12 -25.49 13.34
CA GLY A 69 6.24 -25.33 14.27
C GLY A 69 6.06 -25.96 15.65
N SER A 70 4.83 -26.30 16.05
CA SER A 70 4.58 -26.96 17.34
C SER A 70 4.43 -28.49 17.25
N GLU A 71 5.03 -29.14 16.24
CA GLU A 71 5.07 -30.62 16.16
C GLU A 71 6.51 -31.19 16.22
N THR A 72 7.55 -30.36 16.20
CA THR A 72 8.96 -30.82 16.21
C THR A 72 9.69 -30.59 17.53
N ALA A 73 9.10 -29.84 18.47
CA ALA A 73 9.75 -29.54 19.76
C ALA A 73 9.63 -30.67 20.82
N GLU A 74 8.75 -31.65 20.62
CA GLU A 74 8.49 -32.69 21.63
C GLU A 74 9.33 -33.97 21.45
N ARG A 75 10.03 -34.13 20.31
CA ARG A 75 10.77 -35.38 20.00
C ARG A 75 12.21 -35.44 20.51
N ASN A 76 12.80 -34.32 20.95
CA ASN A 76 14.22 -34.25 21.32
C ASN A 76 14.48 -34.04 22.82
N SER A 77 13.44 -34.05 23.66
CA SER A 77 13.59 -33.92 25.13
C SER A 77 13.50 -35.26 25.88
N ALA A 78 13.33 -36.38 25.17
CA ALA A 78 13.17 -37.71 25.77
C ALA A 78 14.36 -38.66 25.54
N ALA A 79 15.49 -38.18 24.98
CA ALA A 79 16.56 -39.06 24.52
C ALA A 79 18.01 -38.58 24.75
N ASN A 80 18.28 -37.73 25.76
CA ASN A 80 19.66 -37.55 26.25
C ASN A 80 19.71 -37.37 27.77
#